data_AF-A0A423NE54-F1
#
_entry.id   AF-A0A423NE54-F1
#
_cell.length_a   1.000
_cell.length_b   1.000
_cell.length_c   1.000
_cell.angle_alpha   90.00
_cell.angle_beta   90.00
_cell.angle_gamma   90.00
#
_symmetry.space_group_name_H-M   'P 1'
#
loop_
_entity.id
_entity.type
_entity.pdbx_description
1 polymer ?
#
loop_
_entity_poly.entity_id
_entity_poly.type
_entity_poly.pdbx_seq_one_letter_code
_entity_poly.pdbx_strand_id
1 'polypeptide(L)'
;MTGRKLQRAFARESRGARGEIQLFRAFIRAFNSLGPDALAQEYHGSRYQVKFREGRGAGRPIPRCELCDVLIVHYQADNPSAARMTFNQAKVTTNPIGCRTPSKVPGQSNFMANMEQWDLLSNCPSIHPATKTFHPPVDLLSSAILPSVGTFGVFYPVRDRFDFAYFIASELSPLAVSPNRQGTLQWKHAMNASRIIAGYEEVTGTCCLQAFGSALEKGLIGTPIQPLLYGTAESIPMRGWLTKVLTSLRIAHPNSDLPRELLMGLELGGNAEGQIPMRYAGDAAPPRAVILVRTKGADYPL
;
A
#
# COMPACT_ATOMS: atom_id res chain seq x y z
N MET A 1 -8.90 7.19 16.29
CA MET A 1 -8.58 8.63 16.14
C MET A 1 -7.96 9.00 14.77
N THR A 2 -6.98 8.24 14.28
CA THR A 2 -6.27 8.42 13.00
C THR A 2 -7.23 8.60 11.83
N GLY A 3 -8.28 7.78 11.70
CA GLY A 3 -9.25 7.90 10.61
C GLY A 3 -9.90 9.28 10.47
N ARG A 4 -10.35 9.88 11.59
CA ARG A 4 -10.94 11.23 11.56
C ARG A 4 -9.90 12.31 11.25
N LYS A 5 -8.69 12.20 11.81
CA LYS A 5 -7.60 13.15 11.53
C LYS A 5 -7.19 13.11 10.07
N LEU A 6 -7.01 11.91 9.51
CA LEU A 6 -6.64 11.69 8.12
C LEU A 6 -7.72 12.18 7.16
N GLN A 7 -8.99 11.88 7.41
CA GLN A 7 -10.09 12.38 6.57
C GLN A 7 -10.15 13.92 6.55
N ARG A 8 -10.00 14.57 7.72
CA ARG A 8 -9.96 16.05 7.82
C ARG A 8 -8.76 16.64 7.09
N ALA A 9 -7.58 16.04 7.27
CA ALA A 9 -6.37 16.47 6.57
C ALA A 9 -6.55 16.35 5.06
N PHE A 10 -7.00 15.20 4.55
CA PHE A 10 -7.22 15.01 3.13
C PHE A 10 -8.28 15.97 2.56
N ALA A 11 -9.38 16.19 3.27
CA ALA A 11 -10.40 17.15 2.84
C ALA A 11 -9.87 18.59 2.72
N ARG A 12 -8.82 18.95 3.47
CA ARG A 12 -8.11 20.23 3.34
C ARG A 12 -7.12 20.19 2.18
N GLU A 13 -6.27 19.16 2.12
CA GLU A 13 -5.19 19.03 1.14
C GLU A 13 -5.69 18.79 -0.30
N SER A 14 -6.90 18.26 -0.47
CA SER A 14 -7.54 17.98 -1.77
C SER A 14 -8.42 19.11 -2.29
N ARG A 15 -8.51 20.24 -1.58
CA ARG A 15 -9.27 21.41 -2.07
C ARG A 15 -8.71 21.87 -3.41
N GLY A 16 -9.58 21.95 -4.42
CA GLY A 16 -9.19 22.30 -5.79
C GLY A 16 -8.44 21.21 -6.56
N ALA A 17 -8.03 20.11 -5.91
CA ALA A 17 -7.34 19.02 -6.58
C ALA A 17 -8.27 18.29 -7.57
N ARG A 18 -7.73 17.97 -8.74
CA ARG A 18 -8.44 17.21 -9.79
C ARG A 18 -7.52 16.16 -10.41
N GLY A 19 -8.08 14.99 -10.71
CA GLY A 19 -7.36 13.89 -11.33
C GLY A 19 -6.44 13.13 -10.37
N GLU A 20 -5.94 11.98 -10.84
CA GLU A 20 -5.21 10.99 -10.05
C GLU A 20 -3.97 11.57 -9.36
N ILE A 21 -3.11 12.29 -10.10
CA ILE A 21 -1.84 12.81 -9.58
C ILE A 21 -2.05 13.84 -8.45
N GLN A 22 -2.95 14.80 -8.65
CA GLN A 22 -3.17 15.86 -7.65
C GLN A 22 -3.82 15.30 -6.38
N LEU A 23 -4.75 14.35 -6.53
CA LEU A 23 -5.40 13.67 -5.41
C LEU A 23 -4.42 12.76 -4.67
N PHE A 24 -3.55 12.05 -5.38
CA PHE A 24 -2.48 11.27 -4.78
C PHE A 24 -1.52 12.15 -3.96
N ARG A 25 -1.08 13.28 -4.50
CA ARG A 25 -0.24 14.23 -3.75
C ARG A 25 -0.95 14.81 -2.53
N ALA A 26 -2.26 15.09 -2.64
CA ALA A 26 -3.06 15.51 -1.49
C ALA A 26 -3.13 14.42 -0.42
N PHE A 27 -3.19 13.14 -0.82
CA PHE A 27 -3.15 12.00 0.08
C PHE A 27 -1.82 11.88 0.82
N ILE A 28 -0.68 12.00 0.11
CA ILE A 28 0.65 12.06 0.73
C ILE A 28 0.75 13.20 1.75
N ARG A 29 0.32 14.42 1.38
CA ARG A 29 0.31 15.57 2.32
C ARG A 29 -0.62 15.37 3.51
N ALA A 30 -1.74 14.67 3.32
CA ALA A 30 -2.68 14.37 4.39
C ALA A 30 -2.06 13.46 5.46
N PHE A 31 -1.22 12.49 5.06
CA PHE A 31 -0.43 11.69 6.00
C PHE A 31 0.60 12.54 6.73
N ASN A 32 1.40 13.34 6.03
CA ASN A 32 2.38 14.24 6.69
C ASN A 32 1.71 15.23 7.67
N SER A 33 0.44 15.57 7.45
CA SER A 33 -0.34 16.41 8.36
C SER A 33 -0.72 15.74 9.68
N LEU A 34 -0.47 14.43 9.84
CA LEU A 34 -0.65 13.73 11.12
C LEU A 34 0.48 14.01 12.12
N GLY A 35 1.52 14.74 11.70
CA GLY A 35 2.63 15.15 12.55
C GLY A 35 3.58 13.97 12.84
N PRO A 36 4.07 13.80 14.08
CA PRO A 36 5.09 12.79 14.40
C PRO A 36 4.61 11.34 14.24
N ASP A 37 3.32 11.13 14.05
CA ASP A 37 2.71 9.79 13.89
C ASP A 37 2.70 9.31 12.44
N ALA A 38 3.10 10.11 11.46
CA ALA A 38 3.25 9.65 10.09
C ALA A 38 4.37 10.35 9.32
N LEU A 39 4.99 9.60 8.42
CA LEU A 39 5.98 10.09 7.47
C LEU A 39 5.61 9.60 6.08
N ALA A 40 5.48 10.49 5.11
CA ALA A 40 5.17 10.16 3.73
C ALA A 40 6.15 10.85 2.77
N GLN A 41 6.84 10.05 1.95
CA GLN A 41 7.82 10.51 0.97
C GLN A 41 7.39 10.08 -0.44
N GLU A 42 7.30 11.02 -1.37
CA GLU A 42 7.16 10.76 -2.81
C GLU A 42 8.55 10.63 -3.44
N TYR A 43 8.73 9.67 -4.34
CA TYR A 43 9.93 9.41 -5.11
C TYR A 43 9.62 9.52 -6.60
N HIS A 44 10.56 10.07 -7.37
CA HIS A 44 10.44 10.10 -8.83
C HIS A 44 10.84 8.74 -9.40
N GLY A 45 9.85 7.85 -9.53
CA GLY A 45 10.05 6.48 -9.99
C GLY A 45 10.21 6.32 -11.50
N SER A 46 10.68 5.14 -11.90
CA SER A 46 10.64 4.67 -13.30
C SER A 46 9.21 4.26 -13.68
N ARG A 47 8.83 4.44 -14.95
CA ARG A 47 7.52 4.02 -15.51
C ARG A 47 7.21 2.52 -15.39
N TYR A 48 8.22 1.73 -15.06
CA TYR A 48 8.11 0.31 -14.77
C TYR A 48 9.22 -0.10 -13.81
N GLN A 49 8.91 -1.05 -12.94
CA GLN A 49 9.76 -1.51 -11.85
C GLN A 49 9.91 -3.04 -11.90
N VAL A 50 8.83 -3.75 -12.22
CA VAL A 50 8.77 -5.22 -12.14
C VAL A 50 8.23 -5.85 -13.41
N LYS A 51 8.62 -7.12 -13.63
CA LYS A 51 8.03 -8.02 -14.64
C LYS A 51 7.68 -9.35 -13.97
N PHE A 52 6.65 -10.03 -14.47
CA PHE A 52 6.22 -11.35 -13.99
C PHE A 52 5.80 -12.22 -15.18
N ARG A 53 5.88 -13.55 -15.02
CA ARG A 53 5.69 -14.51 -16.13
C ARG A 53 4.24 -14.97 -16.29
N GLU A 54 3.39 -14.74 -15.30
CA GLU A 54 2.01 -15.21 -15.25
C GLU A 54 1.02 -14.14 -15.72
N GLY A 55 1.18 -13.59 -16.91
CA GLY A 55 0.16 -12.67 -17.46
C GLY A 55 -1.13 -13.42 -17.78
N ARG A 56 -2.24 -13.12 -17.09
CA ARG A 56 -3.50 -13.88 -17.20
C ARG A 56 -4.44 -13.39 -18.30
N GLY A 57 -3.86 -13.00 -19.44
CA GLY A 57 -4.59 -12.64 -20.65
C GLY A 57 -4.92 -11.15 -20.81
N ALA A 58 -4.59 -10.30 -19.84
CA ALA A 58 -4.71 -8.85 -19.99
C ALA A 58 -3.36 -8.19 -20.24
N GLY A 59 -3.25 -7.42 -21.32
CA GLY A 59 -2.01 -6.74 -21.69
C GLY A 59 -0.98 -7.64 -22.34
N ARG A 60 0.28 -7.56 -21.88
CA ARG A 60 1.41 -8.26 -22.52
C ARG A 60 1.50 -9.72 -22.05
N PRO A 61 2.06 -10.63 -22.87
CA PRO A 61 2.36 -12.01 -22.46
C PRO A 61 3.30 -12.11 -21.26
N ILE A 62 4.29 -11.20 -21.19
CA ILE A 62 5.14 -10.98 -20.01
C ILE A 62 4.84 -9.56 -19.53
N PRO A 63 3.92 -9.38 -18.58
CA PRO A 63 3.59 -8.07 -18.07
C PRO A 63 4.80 -7.36 -17.47
N ARG A 64 4.84 -6.04 -17.67
CA ARG A 64 5.82 -5.15 -17.06
C ARG A 64 5.13 -3.85 -16.64
N CYS A 65 5.19 -3.56 -15.35
CA CYS A 65 4.49 -2.43 -14.74
C CYS A 65 5.26 -1.90 -13.52
N GLU A 66 4.70 -0.90 -12.86
CA GLU A 66 5.18 -0.41 -11.57
C GLU A 66 4.77 -1.39 -10.47
N LEU A 67 5.46 -1.41 -9.33
CA LEU A 67 5.04 -2.30 -8.24
C LEU A 67 3.76 -1.77 -7.58
N CYS A 68 3.75 -0.48 -7.25
CA CYS A 68 2.59 0.25 -6.77
C CYS A 68 2.87 1.76 -6.80
N ASP A 69 1.82 2.57 -6.68
CA ASP A 69 1.96 4.00 -6.45
C ASP A 69 2.46 4.30 -5.03
N VAL A 70 2.06 3.53 -4.01
CA VAL A 70 2.51 3.76 -2.64
C VAL A 70 2.65 2.48 -1.82
N LEU A 71 3.80 2.31 -1.18
CA LEU A 71 3.98 1.35 -0.10
C LEU A 71 3.52 1.98 1.21
N ILE A 72 2.58 1.35 1.91
CA ILE A 72 2.12 1.79 3.23
C ILE A 72 2.60 0.76 4.24
N VAL A 73 3.42 1.20 5.19
CA VAL A 73 3.83 0.43 6.36
C VAL A 73 3.21 1.08 7.59
N HIS A 74 2.52 0.29 8.41
CA HIS A 74 1.94 0.80 9.64
C HIS A 74 2.08 -0.17 10.80
N TYR A 75 2.07 0.38 12.00
CA TYR A 75 2.24 -0.36 13.25
C TYR A 75 1.55 0.35 14.41
N GLN A 76 1.37 -0.37 15.51
CA GLN A 76 0.91 0.20 16.78
C GLN A 76 2.10 0.75 17.56
N ALA A 77 1.95 1.91 18.20
CA ALA A 77 3.04 2.65 18.83
C ALA A 77 3.84 1.84 19.86
N ASP A 78 3.19 0.93 20.56
CA ASP A 78 3.74 0.02 21.57
C ASP A 78 4.22 -1.31 20.98
N ASN A 79 3.94 -1.59 19.70
CA ASN A 79 4.34 -2.83 19.05
C ASN A 79 4.79 -2.64 17.59
N PRO A 80 5.99 -2.05 17.36
CA PRO A 80 6.54 -1.92 16.02
C PRO A 80 6.89 -3.28 15.36
N SER A 81 7.06 -4.35 16.14
CA SER A 81 7.28 -5.71 15.62
C SER A 81 6.05 -6.28 14.91
N ALA A 82 4.84 -5.82 15.27
CA ALA A 82 3.59 -6.17 14.61
C ALA A 82 3.31 -5.32 13.37
N ALA A 83 4.32 -4.66 12.79
CA ALA A 83 4.15 -3.87 11.59
C ALA A 83 3.57 -4.69 10.42
N ARG A 84 2.72 -4.03 9.65
CA ARG A 84 2.07 -4.60 8.46
C ARG A 84 2.36 -3.71 7.26
N MET A 85 2.39 -4.30 6.07
CA MET A 85 2.63 -3.56 4.83
C MET A 85 1.61 -3.88 3.73
N THR A 86 1.36 -2.90 2.87
CA THR A 86 0.57 -3.07 1.64
C THR A 86 1.14 -2.23 0.50
N PHE A 87 1.08 -2.79 -0.71
CA PHE A 87 1.40 -2.15 -1.97
C PHE A 87 0.11 -1.67 -2.62
N ASN A 88 -0.15 -0.37 -2.53
CA ASN A 88 -1.41 0.24 -2.90
C ASN A 88 -1.28 1.01 -4.22
N GLN A 89 -2.14 0.68 -5.19
CA GLN A 89 -2.31 1.46 -6.40
C GLN A 89 -3.33 2.58 -6.21
N ALA A 90 -2.98 3.81 -6.54
CA ALA A 90 -3.89 4.94 -6.45
C ALA A 90 -4.69 5.09 -7.76
N LYS A 91 -5.99 5.28 -7.65
CA LYS A 91 -6.92 5.44 -8.77
C LYS A 91 -7.91 6.55 -8.47
N VAL A 92 -8.54 7.09 -9.51
CA VAL A 92 -9.63 8.05 -9.39
C VAL A 92 -10.85 7.54 -10.16
N THR A 93 -12.03 7.80 -9.62
CA THR A 93 -13.30 7.56 -10.32
C THR A 93 -14.22 8.76 -10.19
N THR A 94 -15.15 8.90 -11.12
CA THR A 94 -16.29 9.83 -11.02
C THR A 94 -17.49 9.19 -10.33
N ASN A 95 -17.48 7.86 -10.15
CA ASN A 95 -18.57 7.13 -9.52
C ASN A 95 -18.55 7.29 -7.99
N PRO A 96 -19.71 7.51 -7.34
CA PRO A 96 -19.77 7.54 -5.89
C PRO A 96 -19.60 6.13 -5.31
N ILE A 97 -18.74 5.98 -4.31
CA ILE A 97 -18.49 4.71 -3.60
C ILE A 97 -19.03 4.73 -2.15
N GLY A 98 -19.06 5.91 -1.52
CA GLY A 98 -19.02 6.06 -0.06
C GLY A 98 -20.03 5.29 0.80
N CYS A 99 -19.79 5.30 2.12
CA CYS A 99 -20.43 4.41 3.12
C CYS A 99 -21.97 4.46 3.22
N ARG A 100 -22.61 5.45 2.60
CA ARG A 100 -24.06 5.65 2.60
C ARG A 100 -24.71 5.24 1.29
N THR A 101 -23.97 4.69 0.33
CA THR A 101 -24.55 4.08 -0.86
C THR A 101 -25.24 2.79 -0.40
N PRO A 102 -26.59 2.72 -0.40
CA PRO A 102 -27.25 1.47 -0.11
C PRO A 102 -26.94 0.55 -1.28
N SER A 103 -26.16 -0.50 -1.02
CA SER A 103 -25.86 -1.58 -1.93
C SER A 103 -27.16 -2.33 -2.30
N LYS A 104 -27.96 -1.73 -3.18
CA LYS A 104 -29.10 -2.39 -3.83
C LYS A 104 -28.87 -2.63 -5.31
N VAL A 105 -27.78 -2.07 -5.87
CA VAL A 105 -27.39 -2.30 -7.26
C VAL A 105 -25.97 -2.88 -7.28
N PRO A 106 -25.81 -4.20 -7.55
CA PRO A 106 -24.53 -4.78 -7.95
C PRO A 106 -24.01 -3.97 -9.14
N GLY A 107 -22.89 -3.25 -9.01
CA GLY A 107 -22.64 -2.20 -10.01
C GLY A 107 -21.72 -1.06 -9.60
N GLN A 108 -22.02 -0.45 -8.45
CA GLN A 108 -21.77 0.98 -8.25
C GLN A 108 -20.31 1.33 -7.96
N SER A 109 -19.58 0.45 -7.29
CA SER A 109 -18.16 0.67 -6.97
C SER A 109 -17.29 0.16 -8.10
N ASN A 110 -17.19 0.94 -9.17
CA ASN A 110 -16.33 0.61 -10.30
C ASN A 110 -15.42 1.79 -10.70
N PHE A 111 -14.26 1.44 -11.23
CA PHE A 111 -13.23 2.39 -11.62
C PHE A 111 -12.32 1.80 -12.70
N MET A 112 -11.77 2.67 -13.55
CA MET A 112 -10.79 2.26 -14.54
C MET A 112 -9.46 1.95 -13.87
N ALA A 113 -8.78 0.90 -14.32
CA ALA A 113 -7.46 0.51 -13.85
C ALA A 113 -6.60 -0.05 -14.98
N ASN A 114 -5.30 -0.15 -14.70
CA ASN A 114 -4.41 -0.94 -15.53
C ASN A 114 -4.55 -2.41 -15.15
N MET A 115 -4.89 -3.26 -16.12
CA MET A 115 -5.19 -4.67 -15.90
C MET A 115 -3.93 -5.50 -15.60
N GLU A 116 -2.76 -5.11 -16.11
CA GLU A 116 -1.48 -5.74 -15.72
C GLU A 116 -1.15 -5.43 -14.26
N GLN A 117 -1.48 -4.22 -13.78
CA GLN A 117 -1.26 -3.82 -12.39
C GLN A 117 -2.24 -4.55 -11.45
N TRP A 118 -3.49 -4.71 -11.88
CA TRP A 118 -4.46 -5.49 -11.14
C TRP A 118 -4.06 -6.96 -11.09
N ASP A 119 -3.63 -7.56 -12.21
CA ASP A 119 -3.13 -8.94 -12.24
C ASP A 119 -1.97 -9.14 -11.25
N LEU A 120 -1.00 -8.22 -11.26
CA LEU A 120 0.12 -8.22 -10.30
C LEU A 120 -0.35 -8.23 -8.83
N LEU A 121 -1.21 -7.27 -8.47
CA LEU A 121 -1.61 -7.07 -7.07
C LEU A 121 -2.68 -8.05 -6.60
N SER A 122 -3.52 -8.57 -7.51
CA SER A 122 -4.56 -9.55 -7.18
C SER A 122 -3.99 -10.94 -6.97
N ASN A 123 -2.98 -11.31 -7.77
CA ASN A 123 -2.45 -12.66 -7.79
C ASN A 123 -1.12 -12.82 -7.07
N CYS A 124 -0.46 -11.70 -6.76
CA CYS A 124 0.78 -11.67 -5.99
C CYS A 124 1.83 -12.69 -6.49
N PRO A 125 2.13 -12.76 -7.80
CA PRO A 125 3.08 -13.74 -8.32
C PRO A 125 4.51 -13.39 -7.89
N SER A 126 5.45 -14.31 -8.12
CA SER A 126 6.87 -13.96 -8.08
C SER A 126 7.20 -12.89 -9.13
N ILE A 127 8.03 -11.92 -8.73
CA ILE A 127 8.40 -10.75 -9.53
C ILE A 127 9.89 -10.73 -9.83
N HIS A 128 10.26 -10.09 -10.92
CA HIS A 128 11.66 -9.82 -11.24
C HIS A 128 11.88 -8.34 -11.54
N PRO A 129 13.09 -7.82 -11.29
CA PRO A 129 13.49 -6.49 -11.73
C PRO A 129 13.22 -6.27 -13.21
N ALA A 130 12.56 -5.16 -13.53
CA ALA A 130 12.43 -4.67 -14.90
C ALA A 130 13.41 -3.54 -15.24
N THR A 131 14.13 -3.02 -14.24
CA THR A 131 15.16 -1.99 -14.38
C THR A 131 16.42 -2.40 -13.61
N LYS A 132 17.53 -1.68 -13.86
CA LYS A 132 18.79 -1.85 -13.12
C LYS A 132 18.81 -1.16 -11.76
N THR A 133 17.77 -0.39 -11.42
CA THR A 133 17.72 0.43 -10.20
C THR A 133 16.69 -0.08 -9.20
N PHE A 134 15.78 -0.97 -9.60
CA PHE A 134 14.79 -1.54 -8.69
C PHE A 134 14.99 -3.03 -8.53
N HIS A 135 15.49 -3.44 -7.36
CA HIS A 135 15.79 -4.84 -7.03
C HIS A 135 14.95 -5.30 -5.83
N PRO A 136 13.64 -5.56 -6.00
CA PRO A 136 12.82 -6.14 -4.95
C PRO A 136 13.17 -7.63 -4.77
N PRO A 137 12.86 -8.21 -3.59
CA PRO A 137 12.81 -9.66 -3.43
C PRO A 137 11.89 -10.29 -4.48
N VAL A 138 12.27 -11.48 -4.97
CA VAL A 138 11.49 -12.18 -6.01
C VAL A 138 10.12 -12.59 -5.49
N ASP A 139 10.07 -12.96 -4.23
CA ASP A 139 8.89 -13.40 -3.50
C ASP A 139 8.18 -12.27 -2.74
N LEU A 140 8.55 -11.00 -2.95
CA LEU A 140 8.05 -9.84 -2.18
C LEU A 140 6.51 -9.81 -2.05
N LEU A 141 5.80 -10.24 -3.09
CA LEU A 141 4.34 -10.38 -3.07
C LEU A 141 3.90 -11.82 -2.76
N SER A 142 4.57 -12.83 -3.34
CA SER A 142 4.11 -14.23 -3.26
C SER A 142 4.33 -14.90 -1.89
N SER A 143 5.22 -14.37 -1.04
CA SER A 143 5.39 -14.87 0.32
C SER A 143 4.43 -14.22 1.33
N ALA A 144 3.62 -13.25 0.91
CA ALA A 144 2.64 -12.61 1.78
C ALA A 144 1.62 -13.59 2.34
N ILE A 145 1.31 -13.45 3.63
CA ILE A 145 0.30 -14.26 4.31
C ILE A 145 -1.11 -13.82 3.91
N LEU A 146 -1.26 -12.51 3.69
CA LEU A 146 -2.57 -11.89 3.50
C LEU A 146 -2.71 -11.24 2.12
N PRO A 147 -3.86 -11.43 1.43
CA PRO A 147 -4.17 -10.77 0.17
C PRO A 147 -4.12 -9.24 0.24
N SER A 148 -4.34 -8.64 1.42
CA SER A 148 -4.16 -7.20 1.63
C SER A 148 -2.74 -6.67 1.40
N VAL A 149 -1.75 -7.52 1.08
CA VAL A 149 -0.47 -7.07 0.53
C VAL A 149 -0.64 -6.31 -0.80
N GLY A 150 -1.63 -6.65 -1.63
CA GLY A 150 -1.87 -6.02 -2.93
C GLY A 150 -3.23 -5.32 -2.98
N THR A 151 -3.25 -4.00 -3.17
CA THR A 151 -4.47 -3.20 -2.92
C THR A 151 -4.66 -2.05 -3.92
N PHE A 152 -5.90 -1.55 -3.97
CA PHE A 152 -6.28 -0.36 -4.70
C PHE A 152 -6.91 0.66 -3.75
N GLY A 153 -6.41 1.89 -3.85
CA GLY A 153 -6.95 3.07 -3.19
C GLY A 153 -7.62 3.97 -4.22
N VAL A 154 -8.92 4.20 -4.08
CA VAL A 154 -9.74 4.86 -5.10
C VAL A 154 -10.29 6.17 -4.56
N PHE A 155 -9.84 7.28 -5.10
CA PHE A 155 -10.40 8.60 -4.84
C PHE A 155 -11.73 8.77 -5.59
N TYR A 156 -12.76 9.22 -4.90
CA TYR A 156 -14.09 9.41 -5.47
C TYR A 156 -14.72 10.72 -4.98
N PRO A 157 -15.61 11.35 -5.77
CA PRO A 157 -16.23 12.60 -5.40
C PRO A 157 -17.27 12.41 -4.28
N VAL A 158 -17.26 13.34 -3.33
CA VAL A 158 -18.30 13.51 -2.29
C VAL A 158 -18.70 14.99 -2.27
N ARG A 159 -19.81 15.31 -2.95
CA ARG A 159 -20.27 16.69 -3.18
C ARG A 159 -19.18 17.53 -3.87
N ASP A 160 -18.67 18.55 -3.20
CA ASP A 160 -17.64 19.49 -3.66
C ASP A 160 -16.20 19.02 -3.35
N ARG A 161 -16.05 17.84 -2.75
CA ARG A 161 -14.78 17.30 -2.25
C ARG A 161 -14.52 15.89 -2.78
N PHE A 162 -13.39 15.31 -2.38
CA PHE A 162 -13.06 13.91 -2.61
C PHE A 162 -12.95 13.16 -1.28
N ASP A 163 -13.24 11.87 -1.31
CA ASP A 163 -12.90 10.91 -0.26
C ASP A 163 -12.17 9.72 -0.91
N PHE A 164 -11.79 8.71 -0.15
CA PHE A 164 -11.00 7.57 -0.61
C PHE A 164 -11.57 6.26 -0.10
N ALA A 165 -11.68 5.29 -0.99
CA ALA A 165 -12.02 3.92 -0.69
C ALA A 165 -10.78 3.03 -0.83
N TYR A 166 -10.73 1.96 -0.05
CA TYR A 166 -9.67 0.96 -0.08
C TYR A 166 -10.25 -0.38 -0.49
N PHE A 167 -9.53 -1.15 -1.32
CA PHE A 167 -9.95 -2.46 -1.80
C PHE A 167 -8.75 -3.41 -1.85
N ILE A 168 -8.92 -4.63 -1.36
CA ILE A 168 -7.99 -5.73 -1.67
C ILE A 168 -8.13 -6.06 -3.16
N ALA A 169 -7.00 -6.19 -3.87
CA ALA A 169 -6.99 -6.38 -5.32
C ALA A 169 -7.59 -7.73 -5.75
N SER A 170 -7.39 -8.79 -4.95
CA SER A 170 -7.93 -10.14 -5.22
C SER A 170 -9.46 -10.21 -5.19
N GLU A 171 -10.11 -9.26 -4.52
CA GLU A 171 -11.57 -9.18 -4.38
C GLU A 171 -12.20 -8.25 -5.44
N LEU A 172 -11.39 -7.63 -6.29
CA LEU A 172 -11.86 -6.88 -7.46
C LEU A 172 -12.02 -7.83 -8.64
N SER A 173 -13.09 -7.63 -9.41
CA SER A 173 -13.34 -8.38 -10.65
C SER A 173 -13.41 -7.44 -11.85
N PRO A 174 -12.88 -7.83 -13.03
CA PRO A 174 -13.07 -7.07 -14.25
C PRO A 174 -14.54 -7.11 -14.66
N LEU A 175 -15.11 -5.98 -15.05
CA LEU A 175 -16.48 -5.92 -15.59
C LEU A 175 -16.61 -6.67 -16.91
N ALA A 176 -15.56 -6.64 -17.73
CA ALA A 176 -15.48 -7.33 -18.99
C ALA A 176 -14.09 -7.92 -19.14
N VAL A 177 -14.02 -9.15 -19.65
CA VAL A 177 -12.75 -9.75 -20.05
C VAL A 177 -12.29 -9.05 -21.32
N SER A 178 -11.13 -8.41 -21.27
CA SER A 178 -10.53 -7.73 -22.41
C SER A 178 -9.03 -7.98 -22.42
N PRO A 179 -8.42 -8.22 -23.60
CA PRO A 179 -6.97 -8.31 -23.70
C PRO A 179 -6.28 -6.95 -23.51
N ASN A 180 -7.05 -5.85 -23.40
CA ASN A 180 -6.50 -4.52 -23.26
C ASN A 180 -5.81 -4.31 -21.91
N ARG A 181 -4.76 -3.48 -21.91
CA ARG A 181 -4.05 -3.07 -20.69
C ARG A 181 -4.89 -2.18 -19.78
N GLN A 182 -5.99 -1.61 -20.27
CA GLN A 182 -6.94 -0.83 -19.50
C GLN A 182 -8.28 -1.55 -19.45
N GLY A 183 -8.92 -1.53 -18.29
CA GLY A 183 -10.24 -2.11 -18.07
C GLY A 183 -10.90 -1.51 -16.85
N THR A 184 -12.17 -1.85 -16.64
CA THR A 184 -12.93 -1.40 -15.48
C THR A 184 -13.01 -2.53 -14.46
N LEU A 185 -12.57 -2.23 -13.24
CA LEU A 185 -12.69 -3.13 -12.10
C LEU A 185 -13.96 -2.79 -11.32
N GLN A 186 -14.55 -3.80 -10.69
CA GLN A 186 -15.72 -3.66 -9.86
C GLN A 186 -15.53 -4.37 -8.51
N TRP A 187 -15.97 -3.68 -7.47
CA TRP A 187 -16.14 -4.21 -6.12
C TRP A 187 -17.57 -4.72 -5.94
N LYS A 188 -17.72 -6.00 -5.54
CA LYS A 188 -19.02 -6.67 -5.36
C LYS A 188 -19.33 -7.06 -3.91
N HIS A 189 -18.38 -6.86 -3.00
CA HIS A 189 -18.47 -7.34 -1.62
C HIS A 189 -19.00 -6.26 -0.67
N ALA A 190 -19.43 -6.67 0.52
CA ALA A 190 -19.79 -5.73 1.57
C ALA A 190 -18.57 -4.89 1.99
N MET A 191 -18.76 -3.58 2.16
CA MET A 191 -17.71 -2.69 2.65
C MET A 191 -17.44 -2.95 4.14
N ASN A 192 -16.19 -2.77 4.55
CA ASN A 192 -15.71 -2.96 5.93
C ASN A 192 -15.90 -4.38 6.48
N ALA A 193 -16.14 -5.38 5.62
CA ALA A 193 -16.13 -6.77 6.02
C ALA A 193 -14.69 -7.22 6.31
N SER A 194 -14.49 -7.90 7.43
CA SER A 194 -13.22 -8.53 7.77
C SER A 194 -13.27 -10.05 7.60
N ARG A 195 -12.09 -10.65 7.50
CA ARG A 195 -11.88 -12.11 7.50
C ARG A 195 -10.58 -12.44 8.22
N ILE A 196 -10.44 -13.70 8.62
CA ILE A 196 -9.24 -14.23 9.25
C ILE A 196 -8.58 -15.24 8.30
N ILE A 197 -7.30 -15.06 8.02
CA ILE A 197 -6.47 -15.98 7.22
C ILE A 197 -5.19 -16.25 8.00
N ALA A 198 -4.85 -17.53 8.20
CA ALA A 198 -3.66 -17.95 8.94
C ALA A 198 -3.50 -17.28 10.32
N GLY A 199 -4.61 -17.05 11.03
CA GLY A 199 -4.63 -16.40 12.35
C GLY A 199 -4.57 -14.86 12.33
N TYR A 200 -4.42 -14.23 11.16
CA TYR A 200 -4.42 -12.78 11.02
C TYR A 200 -5.73 -12.26 10.46
N GLU A 201 -6.28 -11.21 11.08
CA GLU A 201 -7.45 -10.52 10.57
C GLU A 201 -7.06 -9.46 9.53
N GLU A 202 -7.87 -9.31 8.48
CA GLU A 202 -7.80 -8.22 7.52
C GLU A 202 -9.19 -7.68 7.15
N VAL A 203 -9.28 -6.40 6.81
CA VAL A 203 -10.47 -5.83 6.18
C VAL A 203 -10.35 -5.93 4.66
N THR A 204 -11.42 -6.38 4.00
CA THR A 204 -11.42 -6.62 2.55
C THR A 204 -11.56 -5.32 1.74
N GLY A 205 -12.27 -4.33 2.28
CA GLY A 205 -12.37 -3.01 1.68
C GLY A 205 -12.92 -2.00 2.68
N THR A 206 -12.67 -0.71 2.45
CA THR A 206 -13.24 0.37 3.26
C THR A 206 -13.87 1.45 2.39
N CYS A 207 -14.94 2.06 2.88
CA CYS A 207 -15.76 2.96 2.08
C CYS A 207 -15.34 4.43 2.15
N CYS A 208 -14.45 4.84 3.07
CA CYS A 208 -13.98 6.22 3.23
C CYS A 208 -12.65 6.28 4.00
N LEU A 209 -11.97 7.43 4.00
CA LEU A 209 -10.73 7.63 4.75
C LEU A 209 -10.88 7.41 6.25
N GLN A 210 -12.05 7.74 6.80
CA GLN A 210 -12.29 7.51 8.21
C GLN A 210 -12.25 6.01 8.52
N ALA A 211 -12.92 5.19 7.70
CA ALA A 211 -12.92 3.73 7.86
C ALA A 211 -11.53 3.14 7.57
N PHE A 212 -10.84 3.62 6.53
CA PHE A 212 -9.46 3.22 6.22
C PHE A 212 -8.51 3.49 7.39
N GLY A 213 -8.49 4.71 7.91
CA GLY A 213 -7.62 5.05 9.03
C GLY A 213 -7.99 4.34 10.33
N SER A 214 -9.27 4.03 10.56
CA SER A 214 -9.67 3.16 11.69
C SER A 214 -9.25 1.70 11.48
N ALA A 215 -9.21 1.21 10.24
CA ALA A 215 -8.69 -0.12 9.94
C ALA A 215 -7.16 -0.19 10.14
N LEU A 216 -6.41 0.89 9.84
CA LEU A 216 -4.99 1.00 10.20
C LEU A 216 -4.78 0.86 11.72
N GLU A 217 -5.55 1.60 12.54
CA GLU A 217 -5.44 1.56 14.01
C GLU A 217 -5.68 0.16 14.59
N LYS A 218 -6.61 -0.57 13.99
CA LYS A 218 -6.94 -1.94 14.37
C LYS A 218 -5.98 -2.99 13.81
N GLY A 219 -4.97 -2.59 13.05
CA GLY A 219 -4.05 -3.54 12.45
C GLY A 219 -4.67 -4.36 11.33
N LEU A 220 -5.72 -3.90 10.64
CA LEU A 220 -6.51 -4.71 9.68
C LEU A 220 -6.08 -4.57 8.21
N ILE A 221 -5.07 -3.75 7.92
CA ILE A 221 -4.61 -3.46 6.55
C ILE A 221 -3.23 -4.08 6.35
N GLY A 222 -3.02 -4.75 5.22
CA GLY A 222 -1.71 -5.27 4.83
C GLY A 222 -1.34 -6.60 5.46
N THR A 223 -0.30 -7.23 4.92
CA THR A 223 0.28 -8.48 5.44
C THR A 223 1.24 -8.18 6.61
N PRO A 224 1.29 -9.02 7.67
CA PRO A 224 2.30 -8.90 8.72
C PRO A 224 3.72 -9.04 8.14
N ILE A 225 4.64 -8.18 8.60
CA ILE A 225 6.02 -8.13 8.09
C ILE A 225 6.90 -9.16 8.80
N GLN A 226 6.76 -9.31 10.13
CA GLN A 226 7.65 -10.15 10.94
C GLN A 226 7.81 -11.59 10.40
N PRO A 227 6.74 -12.31 10.03
CA PRO A 227 6.89 -13.67 9.49
C PRO A 227 7.62 -13.72 8.13
N LEU A 228 7.61 -12.62 7.36
CA LEU A 228 8.32 -12.52 6.08
C LEU A 228 9.82 -12.27 6.29
N LEU A 229 10.21 -11.75 7.45
CA LEU A 229 11.61 -11.52 7.82
C LEU A 229 12.23 -12.75 8.47
N TYR A 230 11.42 -13.60 9.09
CA TYR A 230 11.86 -14.73 9.90
C TYR A 230 10.98 -15.94 9.59
N GLY A 231 11.47 -16.83 8.73
CA GLY A 231 10.73 -18.03 8.36
C GLY A 231 11.56 -19.04 7.58
N THR A 232 12.48 -18.58 6.74
CA THR A 232 13.34 -19.43 5.89
C THR A 232 14.65 -18.70 5.56
N ALA A 233 15.64 -19.40 4.98
CA ALA A 233 16.84 -18.78 4.40
C ALA A 233 16.52 -17.77 3.27
N GLU A 234 15.31 -17.86 2.70
CA GLU A 234 14.80 -16.96 1.65
C GLU A 234 14.36 -15.60 2.19
N SER A 235 14.39 -15.36 3.51
CA SER A 235 14.04 -14.05 4.09
C SER A 235 15.14 -12.98 3.97
N ILE A 236 16.39 -13.38 3.65
CA ILE A 236 17.55 -12.47 3.57
C ILE A 236 17.31 -11.31 2.57
N PRO A 237 16.82 -11.55 1.34
CA PRO A 237 16.52 -10.47 0.39
C PRO A 237 15.47 -9.49 0.92
N MET A 238 14.42 -10.00 1.58
CA MET A 238 13.35 -9.17 2.15
C MET A 238 13.88 -8.28 3.28
N ARG A 239 14.68 -8.84 4.19
CA ARG A 239 15.38 -8.09 5.24
C ARG A 239 16.25 -6.98 4.63
N GLY A 240 17.11 -7.33 3.68
CA GLY A 240 18.01 -6.37 3.04
C GLY A 240 17.28 -5.26 2.28
N TRP A 241 16.18 -5.59 1.60
CA TRP A 241 15.37 -4.61 0.89
C TRP A 241 14.66 -3.65 1.84
N LEU A 242 13.99 -4.16 2.88
CA LEU A 242 13.28 -3.33 3.85
C LEU A 242 14.24 -2.45 4.68
N THR A 243 15.39 -2.99 5.09
CA THR A 243 16.46 -2.20 5.75
C THR A 243 16.90 -1.02 4.89
N LYS A 244 17.07 -1.21 3.57
CA LYS A 244 17.43 -0.12 2.65
C LYS A 244 16.35 0.95 2.55
N VAL A 245 15.08 0.55 2.43
CA VAL A 245 13.94 1.50 2.39
C VAL A 245 13.90 2.34 3.67
N LEU A 246 13.94 1.69 4.84
CA LEU A 246 13.88 2.39 6.13
C LEU A 246 15.11 3.25 6.39
N THR A 247 16.31 2.79 6.01
CA THR A 247 17.54 3.58 6.16
C THR A 247 17.53 4.81 5.26
N SER A 248 17.04 4.68 4.01
CA SER A 248 16.87 5.82 3.11
C SER A 248 15.92 6.87 3.70
N LEU A 249 14.78 6.45 4.25
CA LEU A 249 13.85 7.34 4.93
C LEU A 249 14.46 7.99 6.18
N ARG A 250 15.24 7.24 6.97
CA ARG A 250 15.98 7.77 8.14
C ARG A 250 16.95 8.88 7.74
N ILE A 251 17.68 8.71 6.63
CA ILE A 251 18.63 9.71 6.12
C ILE A 251 17.89 10.94 5.60
N ALA A 252 16.81 10.75 4.84
CA ALA A 252 16.03 11.84 4.26
C ALA A 252 15.24 12.64 5.32
N HIS A 253 14.86 12.00 6.44
CA HIS A 253 14.02 12.57 7.49
C HIS A 253 14.63 12.34 8.88
N PRO A 254 15.75 12.99 9.21
CA PRO A 254 16.49 12.74 10.45
C PRO A 254 15.69 13.12 11.72
N ASN A 255 14.66 13.96 11.58
CA ASN A 255 13.79 14.42 12.68
C ASN A 255 12.60 13.48 12.93
N SER A 256 12.43 12.41 12.14
CA SER A 256 11.36 11.43 12.32
C SER A 256 11.90 10.17 13.00
N ASP A 257 11.28 9.78 14.11
CA ASP A 257 11.64 8.55 14.81
C ASP A 257 11.11 7.28 14.12
N LEU A 258 10.09 7.40 13.26
CA LEU A 258 9.38 6.25 12.68
C LEU A 258 10.28 5.23 11.95
N PRO A 259 11.26 5.64 11.10
CA PRO A 259 12.15 4.67 10.48
C PRO A 259 13.03 3.93 11.50
N ARG A 260 13.46 4.61 12.57
CA ARG A 260 14.27 4.02 13.65
C ARG A 260 13.45 3.03 14.47
N GLU A 261 12.23 3.41 14.85
CA GLU A 261 11.30 2.54 15.58
C GLU A 261 11.05 1.23 14.83
N LEU A 262 10.82 1.30 13.51
CA LEU A 262 10.65 0.11 12.66
C LEU A 262 11.93 -0.71 12.50
N LEU A 263 13.09 -0.05 12.27
CA LEU A 263 14.37 -0.76 12.18
C LEU A 263 14.69 -1.54 13.46
N MET A 264 14.37 -0.97 14.62
CA MET A 264 14.55 -1.60 15.92
C MET A 264 13.52 -2.70 16.17
N GLY A 265 12.23 -2.41 16.02
CA GLY A 265 11.17 -3.36 16.34
C GLY A 265 11.08 -4.56 15.38
N LEU A 266 11.58 -4.42 14.15
CA LEU A 266 11.74 -5.54 13.21
C LEU A 266 13.12 -6.20 13.31
N GLU A 267 13.97 -5.74 14.24
CA GLU A 267 15.33 -6.25 14.47
C GLU A 267 16.19 -6.26 13.17
N LEU A 268 16.09 -5.18 12.41
CA LEU A 268 16.80 -4.98 11.14
C LEU A 268 18.16 -4.28 11.32
N GLY A 269 18.50 -3.89 12.56
CA GLY A 269 19.73 -3.16 12.91
C GLY A 269 20.96 -4.01 13.23
N GLY A 270 20.84 -5.35 13.31
CA GLY A 270 21.96 -6.24 13.62
C GLY A 270 22.76 -6.68 12.40
N ASN A 271 24.09 -6.55 12.43
CA ASN A 271 25.11 -7.05 11.48
C ASN A 271 25.06 -6.55 10.01
N ALA A 272 23.99 -5.87 9.60
CA ALA A 272 23.85 -5.34 8.24
C ALA A 272 24.67 -4.05 7.99
N GLU A 273 24.99 -3.28 9.03
CA GLU A 273 25.78 -2.05 8.89
C GLU A 273 27.27 -2.32 8.57
N GLY A 274 27.78 -3.52 8.87
CA GLY A 274 29.18 -3.91 8.63
C GLY A 274 29.44 -4.79 7.40
N GLN A 275 28.41 -5.39 6.79
CA GLN A 275 28.57 -6.35 5.68
C GLN A 275 27.76 -6.02 4.42
N ILE A 276 26.97 -4.95 4.40
CA ILE A 276 26.44 -4.43 3.14
C ILE A 276 27.54 -3.54 2.57
N PRO A 277 28.28 -3.95 1.51
CA PRO A 277 29.22 -3.05 0.88
C PRO A 277 28.44 -1.81 0.45
N MET A 278 28.85 -0.64 0.97
CA MET A 278 28.43 0.69 0.51
C MET A 278 28.57 0.88 -1.01
N ARG A 279 29.18 -0.07 -1.72
CA ARG A 279 29.31 -0.12 -3.18
C ARG A 279 28.02 -0.52 -3.94
N TYR A 280 26.93 -0.84 -3.25
CA TYR A 280 25.58 -0.86 -3.84
C TYR A 280 24.74 0.37 -3.46
N ALA A 281 25.38 1.51 -3.20
CA ALA A 281 24.77 2.84 -3.24
C ALA A 281 24.40 3.26 -4.69
N GLY A 282 23.86 2.32 -5.48
CA GLY A 282 23.06 2.63 -6.65
C GLY A 282 21.62 2.61 -6.20
N ASP A 283 20.97 3.77 -6.23
CA ASP A 283 19.60 4.04 -5.79
C ASP A 283 18.67 2.84 -6.00
N ALA A 284 18.43 2.08 -4.93
CA ALA A 284 17.28 1.18 -4.89
C ALA A 284 16.05 2.08 -4.82
N ALA A 285 15.56 2.53 -5.99
CA ALA A 285 14.47 3.48 -6.06
C ALA A 285 13.21 2.82 -5.47
N PRO A 286 12.71 3.22 -4.30
CA PRO A 286 11.54 2.59 -3.71
C PRO A 286 10.30 2.74 -4.62
N PRO A 287 9.15 2.16 -4.26
CA PRO A 287 7.88 2.54 -4.88
C PRO A 287 7.71 4.06 -4.97
N ARG A 288 6.85 4.53 -5.87
CA ARG A 288 6.64 5.97 -6.13
C ARG A 288 6.36 6.80 -4.88
N ALA A 289 5.83 6.20 -3.83
CA ALA A 289 5.85 6.78 -2.50
C ALA A 289 5.99 5.70 -1.44
N VAL A 290 6.46 6.11 -0.26
CA VAL A 290 6.41 5.31 0.96
C VAL A 290 5.72 6.10 2.05
N ILE A 291 4.80 5.47 2.77
CA ILE A 291 4.14 6.01 3.95
C ILE A 291 4.47 5.09 5.13
N LEU A 292 5.04 5.67 6.19
CA LEU A 292 5.13 5.06 7.51
C LEU A 292 4.06 5.68 8.40
N VAL A 293 3.28 4.87 9.11
CA VAL A 293 2.22 5.35 10.02
C VAL A 293 2.31 4.62 11.35
N ARG A 294 2.50 5.37 12.42
CA ARG A 294 2.32 4.88 13.78
C ARG A 294 0.90 5.19 14.24
N THR A 295 0.22 4.19 14.76
CA THR A 295 -1.15 4.32 15.28
C THR A 295 -1.17 4.08 16.78
N LYS A 296 -2.10 4.72 17.48
CA LYS A 296 -2.38 4.39 18.88
C LYS A 296 -3.34 3.19 18.87
N GLY A 297 -3.00 2.12 19.59
CA GLY A 297 -3.86 0.93 19.71
C GLY A 297 -5.24 1.28 20.24
N ALA A 298 -6.22 0.41 19.98
CA ALA A 298 -7.61 0.62 20.39
C ALA A 298 -7.80 0.71 21.92
N ASP A 299 -6.84 0.18 22.69
CA ASP A 299 -6.92 0.05 24.15
C ASP A 299 -6.23 1.19 24.94
N TYR A 300 -5.80 2.27 24.28
CA TYR A 300 -5.29 3.45 24.99
C TYR A 300 -6.45 4.24 25.61
N PRO A 301 -6.56 4.34 26.95
CA PRO A 301 -7.47 5.31 27.57
C PRO A 301 -7.01 6.73 27.23
N LEU A 302 -7.98 7.61 27.03
CA LEU A 302 -7.81 9.02 26.68
C LEU A 302 -7.05 9.80 27.75
#